data_AF-A0A378N5N7-F1
#
_entry.id   AF-A0A378N5N7-F1
#
_cell.length_a   1.000
_cell.length_b   1.000
_cell.length_c   1.000
_cell.angle_alpha   90.00
_cell.angle_beta   90.00
_cell.angle_gamma   90.00
#
_symmetry.space_group_name_H-M   'P 1'
#
loop_
_entity.id
_entity.type
_entity.pdbx_description
1 polymer ?
#
loop_
_entity_poly.entity_id
_entity_poly.type
_entity_poly.pdbx_seq_one_letter_code
_entity_poly.pdbx_strand_id
1 'polypeptide(L)'
;MRIALNQAKGARMHILGVMEQAIPAPRADISDYAPRIHTMKIDPKKIKDVIGKGGATIRALTEETNTSIDIDDDGTVKIAATDGNAAKAVMARIEEIVAEVK
;
A
#
# COMPACT_ATOMS: atom_id res chain seq x y z
N MET A 1 -8.40 8.34 -42.94
CA MET A 1 -7.96 8.29 -41.52
C MET A 1 -8.12 9.60 -40.76
N ARG A 2 -7.62 10.76 -41.25
CA ARG A 2 -7.69 12.05 -40.52
C ARG A 2 -9.11 12.47 -40.07
N ILE A 3 -10.12 12.24 -40.91
CA ILE A 3 -11.52 12.57 -40.60
C ILE A 3 -12.05 11.71 -39.45
N ALA A 4 -11.83 10.39 -39.51
CA ALA A 4 -12.24 9.46 -38.47
C ALA A 4 -11.54 9.75 -37.13
N LEU A 5 -10.25 10.12 -37.15
CA LEU A 5 -9.51 10.50 -35.94
C LEU A 5 -10.05 11.81 -35.33
N ASN A 6 -10.42 12.80 -36.16
CA ASN A 6 -11.05 14.03 -35.66
C ASN A 6 -12.43 13.78 -35.04
N GLN A 7 -13.24 12.92 -35.67
CA GLN A 7 -14.54 12.52 -35.12
C GLN A 7 -14.37 11.77 -33.79
N ALA A 8 -13.43 10.82 -33.72
CA ALA A 8 -13.12 10.08 -32.51
C ALA A 8 -12.62 11.00 -31.39
N LYS A 9 -11.80 12.02 -31.71
CA LYS A 9 -11.35 13.03 -30.74
C LYS A 9 -12.55 13.82 -30.17
N GLY A 10 -13.47 14.26 -31.02
CA GLY A 10 -14.69 14.94 -30.59
C GLY A 10 -15.54 14.08 -29.66
N ALA A 11 -15.78 12.82 -30.02
CA ALA A 11 -16.49 11.87 -29.19
C ALA A 11 -15.79 11.62 -27.84
N ARG A 12 -14.46 11.45 -27.83
CA ARG A 12 -13.67 11.30 -26.60
C ARG A 12 -13.80 12.50 -25.67
N MET A 13 -13.74 13.72 -26.20
CA MET A 13 -13.90 14.94 -25.39
C MET A 13 -15.31 15.05 -24.80
N HIS A 14 -16.34 14.65 -25.56
CA HIS A 14 -17.71 14.60 -25.04
C HIS A 14 -17.84 13.60 -23.88
N ILE A 15 -17.30 12.38 -24.04
CA ILE A 15 -17.31 11.36 -22.97
C ILE A 15 -16.56 11.87 -21.74
N LEU A 16 -15.37 12.45 -21.91
CA LEU A 16 -14.61 13.03 -20.80
C LEU A 16 -15.38 14.15 -20.09
N GLY A 17 -16.09 15.00 -20.82
CA GLY A 17 -16.93 16.05 -20.22
C GLY A 17 -18.07 15.48 -19.38
N VAL A 18 -18.67 14.36 -19.77
CA VAL A 18 -19.68 13.66 -18.95
C VAL A 18 -19.03 13.01 -17.72
N MET A 19 -17.81 12.46 -17.85
CA MET A 19 -17.07 11.91 -16.71
C MET A 19 -16.69 12.99 -15.68
N GLU A 20 -16.25 14.17 -16.14
CA GLU A 20 -15.90 15.32 -15.30
C GLU A 20 -17.08 15.83 -14.47
N GLN A 21 -18.32 15.73 -14.98
CA GLN A 21 -19.53 16.08 -14.22
C GLN A 21 -19.74 15.16 -13.01
N ALA A 22 -19.31 13.90 -13.10
CA ALA A 22 -19.43 12.94 -12.00
C ALA A 22 -18.28 13.05 -10.99
N ILE A 23 -17.04 13.24 -11.47
CA ILE A 23 -15.85 13.39 -10.63
C ILE A 23 -14.83 14.31 -11.30
N PRO A 24 -14.77 15.61 -10.93
CA PRO A 24 -13.90 16.57 -11.62
C PRO A 24 -12.42 16.43 -11.23
N ALA A 25 -12.13 15.81 -10.09
CA ALA A 25 -10.78 15.61 -9.59
C ALA A 25 -10.68 14.31 -8.76
N PRO A 26 -9.49 13.71 -8.64
CA PRO A 26 -9.26 12.61 -7.71
C PRO A 26 -9.69 12.99 -6.29
N ARG A 27 -10.21 12.00 -5.52
CA ARG A 27 -10.53 12.21 -4.11
C ARG A 27 -9.26 12.55 -3.34
N ALA A 28 -9.36 13.46 -2.38
CA ALA A 28 -8.22 13.88 -1.56
C ALA A 28 -7.64 12.72 -0.74
N ASP A 29 -8.49 11.78 -0.35
CA ASP A 29 -8.13 10.63 0.45
C ASP A 29 -8.75 9.33 -0.11
N ILE A 30 -8.11 8.22 0.25
CA ILE A 30 -8.61 6.87 -0.01
C ILE A 30 -9.78 6.58 0.95
N SER A 31 -10.75 5.79 0.48
CA SER A 31 -11.88 5.32 1.31
C SER A 31 -11.39 4.68 2.62
N ASP A 32 -12.10 4.93 3.73
CA ASP A 32 -11.79 4.33 5.03
C ASP A 32 -11.95 2.80 5.04
N TYR A 33 -12.72 2.25 4.09
CA TYR A 33 -12.90 0.82 3.92
C TYR A 33 -11.90 0.19 2.95
N ALA A 34 -11.12 1.02 2.24
CA ALA A 34 -10.13 0.51 1.31
C ALA A 34 -8.81 0.26 2.05
N PRO A 35 -8.13 -0.87 1.78
CA PRO A 35 -6.84 -1.15 2.38
C PRO A 35 -5.84 -0.06 1.98
N ARG A 36 -5.19 0.53 2.97
CA ARG A 36 -4.08 1.46 2.79
C ARG A 36 -2.78 0.67 2.84
N ILE A 37 -1.86 0.98 1.93
CA ILE A 37 -0.51 0.43 1.93
C ILE A 37 0.38 1.43 2.65
N HIS A 38 0.93 1.00 3.77
CA HIS A 38 1.96 1.72 4.51
C HIS A 38 3.32 1.15 4.13
N THR A 39 4.26 2.03 3.79
CA THR A 39 5.61 1.61 3.42
C THR A 39 6.59 2.14 4.45
N MET A 40 7.46 1.26 4.96
CA MET A 40 8.57 1.61 5.83
C MET A 40 9.85 0.94 5.35
N LYS A 41 11.00 1.46 5.78
CA LYS A 41 12.31 0.92 5.39
C LYS A 41 13.08 0.45 6.61
N ILE A 42 13.62 -0.76 6.54
CA ILE A 42 14.45 -1.37 7.58
C ILE A 42 15.85 -1.67 7.02
N ASP A 43 16.83 -1.93 7.91
CA ASP A 43 18.14 -2.42 7.48
C ASP A 43 17.99 -3.81 6.84
N PRO A 44 18.47 -4.04 5.61
CA PRO A 44 18.42 -5.35 4.96
C PRO A 44 19.02 -6.49 5.80
N LYS A 45 19.98 -6.20 6.67
CA LYS A 45 20.57 -7.19 7.59
C LYS A 45 19.56 -7.74 8.61
N LYS A 46 18.54 -6.95 8.94
CA LYS A 46 17.49 -7.26 9.92
C LYS A 46 16.27 -7.93 9.31
N ILE A 47 16.19 -8.08 7.98
CA ILE A 47 15.08 -8.77 7.30
C ILE A 47 14.87 -10.18 7.89
N LYS A 48 15.95 -10.92 8.15
CA LYS A 48 15.89 -12.26 8.73
C LYS A 48 15.29 -12.26 10.15
N ASP A 49 15.57 -11.23 10.93
CA ASP A 49 15.05 -11.08 12.29
C ASP A 49 13.55 -10.77 12.26
N VAL A 50 13.11 -9.93 11.32
CA VAL A 50 11.69 -9.57 11.12
C VAL A 50 10.87 -10.75 10.60
N ILE A 51 11.40 -11.53 9.64
CA ILE A 51 10.72 -12.74 9.14
C ILE A 51 10.65 -13.81 10.25
N GLY A 52 11.71 -13.92 11.05
CA GLY A 52 11.85 -14.96 12.06
C GLY A 52 12.14 -16.35 11.47
N LYS A 53 12.34 -17.35 12.34
CA LYS A 53 12.65 -18.72 11.91
C LYS A 53 11.49 -19.29 11.09
N GLY A 54 11.73 -19.56 9.80
CA GLY A 54 10.72 -20.13 8.88
C GLY A 54 9.51 -19.24 8.63
N GLY A 55 9.60 -17.93 8.87
CA GLY A 55 8.47 -17.01 8.74
C GLY A 55 7.51 -17.00 9.94
N ALA A 56 7.88 -17.57 11.08
CA ALA A 56 7.00 -17.65 12.25
C ALA A 56 6.58 -16.26 12.75
N THR A 57 7.52 -15.31 12.83
CA THR A 57 7.25 -13.96 13.34
C THR A 57 6.31 -13.19 12.42
N ILE A 58 6.60 -13.20 11.11
CA ILE A 58 5.77 -12.47 10.14
C ILE A 58 4.36 -13.07 10.01
N ARG A 59 4.23 -14.40 10.10
CA ARG A 59 2.92 -15.08 10.08
C ARG A 59 2.10 -14.75 11.33
N ALA A 60 2.70 -14.81 12.51
CA ALA A 60 2.05 -14.43 13.76
C ALA A 60 1.55 -12.97 13.68
N LEU A 61 2.38 -12.04 13.20
CA LEU A 61 2.00 -10.65 13.01
C LEU A 61 0.83 -10.48 12.03
N THR A 62 0.88 -11.17 10.89
CA THR A 62 -0.16 -11.15 9.86
C THR A 62 -1.49 -11.67 10.42
N GLU A 63 -1.47 -12.76 11.17
CA GLU A 63 -2.65 -13.38 11.79
C GLU A 63 -3.23 -12.53 12.93
N GLU A 64 -2.38 -11.99 13.80
CA GLU A 64 -2.80 -11.16 14.94
C GLU A 64 -3.43 -9.84 14.51
N THR A 65 -2.87 -9.21 13.48
CA THR A 65 -3.28 -7.87 13.04
C THR A 65 -4.23 -7.90 11.84
N ASN A 66 -4.45 -9.06 11.24
CA ASN A 66 -5.21 -9.25 10.00
C ASN A 66 -4.75 -8.29 8.88
N THR A 67 -3.43 -8.09 8.79
CA THR A 67 -2.77 -7.28 7.78
C THR A 67 -1.98 -8.15 6.81
N SER A 68 -1.67 -7.65 5.61
CA SER A 68 -0.76 -8.31 4.68
C SER A 68 0.57 -7.57 4.68
N ILE A 69 1.66 -8.30 4.99
CA ILE A 69 3.00 -7.72 5.12
C ILE A 69 3.91 -8.35 4.07
N ASP A 70 4.45 -7.53 3.18
CA ASP A 70 5.45 -7.92 2.19
C ASP A 70 6.77 -7.22 2.49
N ILE A 71 7.88 -7.95 2.38
CA ILE A 71 9.23 -7.42 2.61
C ILE A 71 10.06 -7.69 1.35
N ASP A 72 10.56 -6.63 0.74
CA ASP A 72 11.48 -6.70 -0.39
C ASP A 72 12.94 -6.85 0.09
N ASP A 73 13.80 -7.40 -0.75
CA ASP A 73 15.22 -7.67 -0.45
C ASP A 73 16.05 -6.41 -0.15
N ASP A 74 15.54 -5.23 -0.50
CA ASP A 74 16.16 -3.92 -0.24
C ASP A 74 15.77 -3.32 1.14
N GLY A 75 15.02 -4.08 1.93
CA GLY A 75 14.52 -3.67 3.25
C GLY A 75 13.24 -2.83 3.18
N THR A 76 12.58 -2.74 2.02
CA THR A 76 11.27 -2.10 1.91
C THR A 76 10.19 -3.03 2.44
N VAL A 77 9.49 -2.60 3.49
CA VAL A 77 8.35 -3.31 4.06
C VAL A 77 7.06 -2.61 3.67
N LYS A 78 6.13 -3.34 3.05
CA LYS A 78 4.80 -2.88 2.66
C LYS A 78 3.77 -3.57 3.54
N ILE A 79 2.95 -2.78 4.22
CA ILE A 79 1.91 -3.24 5.13
C ILE A 79 0.57 -2.80 4.55
N ALA A 80 -0.19 -3.74 4.01
CA ALA A 80 -1.55 -3.51 3.56
C ALA A 80 -2.52 -3.80 4.69
N ALA A 81 -3.25 -2.77 5.14
CA ALA A 81 -4.23 -2.88 6.21
C ALA A 81 -5.49 -2.07 5.87
N THR A 82 -6.66 -2.62 6.20
CA THR A 82 -7.93 -1.88 6.14
C THR A 82 -8.10 -0.93 7.32
N ASP A 83 -7.51 -1.26 8.48
CA ASP A 83 -7.48 -0.40 9.67
C ASP A 83 -6.09 0.25 9.83
N GLY A 84 -6.07 1.59 9.90
CA GLY A 84 -4.85 2.35 10.15
C GLY A 84 -4.22 2.07 11.53
N ASN A 85 -4.99 1.64 12.52
CA ASN A 85 -4.45 1.25 13.82
C ASN A 85 -3.72 -0.09 13.74
N ALA A 86 -4.23 -1.04 12.95
CA ALA A 86 -3.56 -2.31 12.70
C ALA A 86 -2.22 -2.08 12.00
N ALA A 87 -2.17 -1.21 10.97
CA ALA A 87 -0.92 -0.84 10.33
C ALA A 87 0.09 -0.22 11.31
N LYS A 88 -0.35 0.67 12.21
CA LYS A 88 0.52 1.26 13.24
C LYS A 88 1.06 0.23 14.23
N ALA A 89 0.24 -0.72 14.64
CA ALA A 89 0.67 -1.80 15.52
C ALA A 89 1.75 -2.66 14.87
N VAL A 90 1.58 -3.01 13.58
CA VAL A 90 2.59 -3.74 12.80
C VAL A 90 3.89 -2.92 12.69
N MET A 91 3.80 -1.64 12.31
CA MET A 91 4.98 -0.77 12.19
C MET A 91 5.75 -0.68 13.51
N ALA A 92 5.05 -0.47 14.63
CA ALA A 92 5.67 -0.42 15.96
C ALA A 92 6.37 -1.74 16.32
N ARG A 93 5.75 -2.89 16.03
CA ARG A 93 6.33 -4.21 16.28
C ARG A 93 7.60 -4.45 15.46
N ILE A 94 7.59 -4.05 14.19
CA ILE A 94 8.75 -4.16 13.30
C ILE A 94 9.87 -3.23 13.80
N GLU A 95 9.53 -2.02 14.22
CA GLU A 95 10.49 -1.11 14.85
C GLU A 95 11.09 -1.70 16.14
N GLU A 96 10.30 -2.34 17.00
CA GLU A 96 10.80 -3.02 18.20
C GLU A 96 11.79 -4.15 17.88
N ILE A 97 11.56 -4.91 16.81
CA ILE A 97 12.44 -6.00 16.37
C ILE A 97 13.75 -5.45 15.81
N VAL A 98 13.68 -4.31 15.10
CA VAL A 98 14.83 -3.69 14.43
C VAL A 98 15.62 -2.78 15.38
N ALA A 99 14.98 -2.24 16.42
CA ALA A 99 15.59 -1.37 17.42
C ALA A 99 16.72 -2.12 18.16
N GLU A 100 17.93 -1.60 18.07
CA GLU A 100 19.06 -2.11 18.84
C GLU A 100 18.87 -1.78 20.31
N VAL A 101 18.98 -2.80 21.17
CA VAL A 101 19.25 -2.59 22.60
C VAL A 101 20.64 -1.94 22.68
N LYS A 102 20.68 -0.62 22.91
CA LYS A 102 21.91 0.09 23.25
C LYS A 102 22.43 -0.32 24.62
#